data_AF-A0A7C7MZ77-F1
#
_entry.id   AF-A0A7C7MZ77-F1
#
_cell.length_a   1.000
_cell.length_b   1.000
_cell.length_c   1.000
_cell.angle_alpha   90.00
_cell.angle_beta   90.00
_cell.angle_gamma   90.00
#
_symmetry.space_group_name_H-M   'P 1'
#
loop_
_entity.id
_entity.type
_entity.pdbx_description
1 polymer ?
#
loop_
_entity_poly.entity_id
_entity_poly.type
_entity_poly.pdbx_seq_one_letter_code
_entity_poly.pdbx_strand_id
1 'polypeptide(L)'
;MFTSVDKSKNLMWVMELIKVVNNSKITFKPPMDNPMGMIRFGLPTNYEDLIIDSDLLGVEFIVIDKGFAVLGNVYPGEHQILFTYGIKYDEEEYIYNRNLQFDLNNLRIITEGNLNVKLPDFIYDQNDTYVNEIKYNLIEMNNFKKGEKIKIIFSDLPQATIFDKSKNYIQNFDRGWGMFVLFFIILIIPFVILLLGKNKKKN
;
A
#
# COMPACT_ATOMS: atom_id res chain seq x y z
N MET A 1 -9.14 8.81 0.98
CA MET A 1 -8.04 8.04 0.37
C MET A 1 -7.17 9.00 -0.39
N PHE A 2 -5.86 8.95 -0.16
CA PHE A 2 -4.83 9.68 -0.89
C PHE A 2 -3.87 8.66 -1.51
N THR A 3 -3.45 8.86 -2.76
CA THR A 3 -2.51 7.96 -3.43
C THR A 3 -1.31 8.69 -4.00
N SER A 4 -0.14 8.08 -3.89
CA SER A 4 1.12 8.53 -4.51
C SER A 4 1.86 7.35 -5.13
N VAL A 5 2.64 7.58 -6.18
CA VAL A 5 3.31 6.48 -6.91
C VAL A 5 4.82 6.66 -6.98
N ASP A 6 5.56 5.65 -6.51
CA ASP A 6 6.99 5.48 -6.73
C ASP A 6 7.25 4.59 -7.95
N LYS A 7 7.43 5.23 -9.10
CA LYS A 7 7.77 4.58 -10.38
C LYS A 7 8.98 3.66 -10.26
N SER A 8 10.00 4.01 -9.48
CA SER A 8 11.25 3.25 -9.46
C SER A 8 11.03 1.83 -8.93
N LYS A 9 10.10 1.69 -7.98
CA LYS A 9 9.78 0.43 -7.30
C LYS A 9 8.50 -0.24 -7.81
N ASN A 10 7.81 0.37 -8.78
CA ASN A 10 6.45 0.01 -9.12
C ASN A 10 5.55 -0.11 -7.88
N LEU A 11 5.57 0.91 -7.03
CA LEU A 11 4.88 0.91 -5.75
C LEU A 11 3.93 2.09 -5.65
N MET A 12 2.66 1.83 -5.40
CA MET A 12 1.67 2.86 -5.07
C MET A 12 1.49 2.92 -3.55
N TRP A 13 1.78 4.06 -2.95
CA TRP A 13 1.44 4.34 -1.56
C TRP A 13 0.01 4.83 -1.47
N VAL A 14 -0.76 4.21 -0.58
CA VAL A 14 -2.11 4.61 -0.25
C VAL A 14 -2.17 5.02 1.21
N MET A 15 -2.73 6.19 1.46
CA MET A 15 -3.08 6.68 2.80
C MET A 15 -4.59 6.83 2.91
N GLU A 16 -5.20 6.18 3.90
CA GLU A 16 -6.62 6.27 4.17
C GLU A 16 -6.86 6.87 5.56
N LEU A 17 -7.65 7.94 5.59
CA LEU A 17 -8.22 8.50 6.82
C LEU A 17 -9.70 8.13 6.85
N ILE A 18 -10.09 7.31 7.81
CA ILE A 18 -11.49 6.91 8.02
C ILE A 18 -11.99 7.53 9.31
N LYS A 19 -13.12 8.23 9.21
CA LYS A 19 -13.89 8.69 10.36
C LYS A 19 -14.93 7.64 10.74
N VAL A 20 -14.76 7.03 11.91
CA VAL A 20 -15.72 6.10 12.50
C VAL A 20 -16.65 6.89 13.42
N VAL A 21 -17.96 6.78 13.20
CA VAL A 21 -18.96 7.51 13.99
C VAL A 21 -19.84 6.52 14.74
N ASN A 22 -19.75 6.51 16.06
CA ASN A 22 -20.75 5.87 16.92
C ASN A 22 -21.77 6.93 17.34
N ASN A 23 -22.87 7.00 16.59
CA ASN A 23 -23.97 7.94 16.84
C ASN A 23 -24.94 7.48 17.95
N SER A 24 -24.68 6.33 18.59
CA SER A 24 -25.50 5.82 19.67
C SER A 24 -25.07 6.40 21.03
N LYS A 25 -25.90 6.19 22.06
CA LYS A 25 -25.55 6.56 23.45
C LYS A 25 -24.74 5.48 24.18
N ILE A 26 -24.41 4.38 23.50
CA ILE A 26 -23.76 3.21 24.10
C ILE A 26 -22.44 2.90 23.42
N THR A 27 -21.51 2.34 24.18
CA THR A 27 -20.23 1.85 23.64
C THR A 27 -20.48 0.62 22.77
N PHE A 28 -19.96 0.64 21.54
CA PHE A 28 -19.92 -0.55 20.70
C PHE A 28 -18.87 -1.51 21.27
N LYS A 29 -19.31 -2.73 21.59
CA LYS A 29 -18.46 -3.82 22.05
C LYS A 29 -18.45 -4.91 21.00
N PRO A 30 -17.28 -5.28 20.44
CA PRO A 30 -17.18 -6.44 19.56
C PRO A 30 -17.71 -7.70 20.29
N PRO A 31 -18.55 -8.52 19.64
CA PRO A 31 -19.07 -9.74 20.24
C PRO A 31 -17.94 -10.75 20.48
N MET A 32 -17.89 -11.32 21.69
CA MET A 32 -16.79 -12.19 22.14
C MET A 32 -16.82 -13.58 21.48
N ASP A 33 -17.99 -14.01 21.03
CA ASP A 33 -18.28 -15.29 20.38
C ASP A 33 -18.27 -15.23 18.85
N ASN A 34 -18.12 -14.03 18.27
CA ASN A 34 -18.21 -13.83 16.84
C ASN A 34 -17.10 -12.89 16.32
N PRO A 35 -15.96 -13.45 15.85
CA PRO A 35 -14.89 -12.66 15.25
C PRO A 35 -15.32 -11.80 14.05
N MET A 36 -16.38 -12.19 13.33
CA MET A 36 -16.93 -11.40 12.22
C MET A 36 -17.67 -10.15 12.69
N GLY A 37 -17.97 -10.04 13.98
CA GLY A 37 -18.57 -8.85 14.58
C GLY A 37 -17.57 -7.72 14.89
N MET A 38 -16.27 -7.94 14.71
CA MET A 38 -15.27 -6.87 14.81
C MET A 38 -15.42 -5.85 13.68
N ILE A 39 -15.00 -4.61 13.93
CA ILE A 39 -14.84 -3.58 12.89
C ILE A 39 -13.59 -3.94 12.09
N ARG A 40 -13.76 -4.09 10.77
CA ARG A 40 -12.75 -4.61 9.86
C ARG A 40 -12.55 -3.66 8.69
N PHE A 41 -11.30 -3.47 8.32
CA PHE A 41 -10.87 -2.65 7.21
C PHE A 41 -10.19 -3.54 6.19
N GLY A 42 -10.75 -3.59 4.98
CA GLY A 42 -10.18 -4.36 3.88
C GLY A 42 -8.96 -3.65 3.29
N LEU A 43 -7.95 -4.45 2.96
CA LEU A 43 -6.75 -4.06 2.24
C LEU A 43 -6.67 -4.88 0.94
N PRO A 44 -5.96 -4.38 -0.09
CA PRO A 44 -5.70 -5.16 -1.29
C PRO A 44 -4.86 -6.40 -0.97
N THR A 45 -4.96 -7.47 -1.76
CA THR A 45 -4.30 -8.76 -1.46
C THR A 45 -2.77 -8.72 -1.45
N ASN A 46 -2.17 -7.72 -2.09
CA ASN A 46 -0.72 -7.58 -2.27
C ASN A 46 -0.19 -6.31 -1.58
N TYR A 47 -0.82 -5.91 -0.48
CA TYR A 47 -0.35 -4.78 0.30
C TYR A 47 0.96 -5.09 1.03
N GLU A 48 1.79 -4.07 1.24
CA GLU A 48 2.99 -4.14 2.08
C GLU A 48 3.10 -2.93 3.00
N ASP A 49 3.97 -3.03 4.02
CA ASP A 49 4.33 -1.92 4.90
C ASP A 49 3.14 -1.19 5.54
N LEU A 50 2.16 -1.94 6.04
CA LEU A 50 0.99 -1.38 6.73
C LEU A 50 1.39 -0.68 8.03
N ILE A 51 1.03 0.59 8.14
CA ILE A 51 1.16 1.42 9.34
C ILE A 51 -0.22 1.93 9.71
N ILE A 52 -0.60 1.82 10.99
CA ILE A 52 -1.91 2.24 11.51
C ILE A 52 -1.69 3.21 12.66
N ASP A 53 -2.45 4.30 12.65
CA ASP A 53 -2.53 5.31 13.70
C ASP A 53 -4.01 5.64 13.98
N SER A 54 -4.37 5.90 15.24
CA SER A 54 -5.76 6.15 15.62
C SER A 54 -5.89 6.88 16.96
N ASP A 55 -6.97 7.65 17.09
CA ASP A 55 -7.39 8.26 18.36
C ASP A 55 -8.27 7.34 19.24
N LEU A 56 -8.57 6.12 18.78
CA LEU A 56 -9.34 5.15 19.54
C LEU A 56 -8.60 4.72 20.82
N LEU A 57 -9.27 4.85 21.95
CA LEU A 57 -8.69 4.57 23.26
C LEU A 57 -8.81 3.09 23.65
N GLY A 58 -7.70 2.50 24.07
CA GLY A 58 -7.67 1.14 24.60
C GLY A 58 -8.07 0.07 23.59
N VAL A 59 -7.71 0.28 22.32
CA VAL A 59 -7.91 -0.69 21.24
C VAL A 59 -6.57 -1.26 20.77
N GLU A 60 -6.61 -2.50 20.30
CA GLU A 60 -5.51 -3.11 19.56
C GLU A 60 -5.92 -3.29 18.10
N PHE A 61 -4.95 -3.27 17.19
CA PHE A 61 -5.17 -3.57 15.79
C PHE A 61 -4.53 -4.91 15.46
N ILE A 62 -5.33 -5.82 14.91
CA ILE A 62 -4.86 -7.14 14.49
C ILE A 62 -4.97 -7.27 12.98
N VAL A 63 -3.89 -7.72 12.35
CA VAL A 63 -3.89 -8.03 10.92
C VAL A 63 -4.62 -9.37 10.70
N ILE A 64 -5.55 -9.40 9.76
CA ILE A 64 -6.39 -10.56 9.45
C ILE A 64 -6.57 -10.72 7.94
N ASP A 65 -6.07 -11.83 7.38
CA ASP A 65 -6.22 -12.24 5.97
C ASP A 65 -6.05 -11.07 4.98
N LYS A 66 -7.16 -10.42 4.60
CA LYS A 66 -7.25 -9.34 3.60
C LYS A 66 -7.39 -7.95 4.22
N GLY A 67 -6.77 -7.70 5.38
CA GLY A 67 -6.94 -6.43 6.06
C GLY A 67 -6.54 -6.44 7.53
N PHE A 68 -7.20 -5.60 8.31
CA PHE A 68 -7.02 -5.55 9.76
C PHE A 68 -8.36 -5.31 10.48
N ALA A 69 -8.40 -5.64 11.76
CA ALA A 69 -9.56 -5.46 12.63
C ALA A 69 -9.22 -4.64 13.88
N VAL A 70 -10.21 -3.93 14.39
CA VAL A 70 -10.16 -3.23 15.67
C VAL A 70 -10.61 -4.17 16.78
N LEU A 71 -9.68 -4.51 17.67
CA LEU A 71 -9.94 -5.27 18.89
C LEU A 71 -10.07 -4.29 20.06
N GLY A 72 -11.30 -3.88 20.33
CA GLY A 72 -11.57 -2.99 21.45
C GLY A 72 -12.91 -2.30 21.34
N ASN A 73 -13.21 -1.50 22.34
CA ASN A 73 -14.47 -0.81 22.47
C ASN A 73 -14.46 0.51 21.67
N VAL A 74 -15.55 0.82 20.98
CA VAL A 74 -15.72 2.12 20.31
C VAL A 74 -16.76 2.94 21.07
N TYR A 75 -16.28 3.96 21.79
CA TYR A 75 -17.11 4.87 22.57
C TYR A 75 -18.01 5.74 21.67
N PRO A 76 -19.14 6.27 22.18
CA PRO A 76 -19.93 7.28 21.48
C PRO A 76 -19.07 8.45 21.00
N GLY A 77 -19.34 8.95 19.79
CA GLY A 77 -18.61 10.07 19.19
C GLY A 77 -17.96 9.74 17.84
N GLU A 78 -17.13 10.67 17.39
CA GLU A 78 -16.31 10.53 16.18
C GLU A 78 -14.90 10.14 16.55
N HIS A 79 -14.36 9.16 15.83
CA HIS A 79 -13.00 8.65 15.99
C HIS A 79 -12.34 8.58 14.61
N GLN A 80 -11.03 8.70 14.57
CA GLN A 80 -10.24 8.66 13.36
C GLN A 80 -9.27 7.49 13.38
N ILE A 81 -9.20 6.82 12.23
CA ILE A 81 -8.20 5.79 11.95
C ILE A 81 -7.49 6.22 10.68
N LEU A 82 -6.20 6.46 10.78
CA LEU A 82 -5.30 6.73 9.68
C LEU A 82 -4.47 5.48 9.42
N PHE A 83 -4.41 5.01 8.19
CA PHE A 83 -3.50 3.93 7.85
C PHE A 83 -2.88 4.13 6.47
N THR A 84 -1.64 3.68 6.35
CA THR A 84 -0.84 3.77 5.14
C THR A 84 -0.35 2.39 4.77
N TYR A 85 -0.36 2.07 3.48
CA TYR A 85 0.16 0.81 2.96
C TYR A 85 0.64 0.99 1.52
N GLY A 86 1.62 0.20 1.12
CA GLY A 86 2.11 0.11 -0.24
C GLY A 86 1.36 -0.96 -1.03
N ILE A 87 1.19 -0.74 -2.34
CA ILE A 87 0.64 -1.70 -3.30
C ILE A 87 1.64 -1.84 -4.43
N LYS A 88 2.26 -3.02 -4.56
CA LYS A 88 3.07 -3.33 -5.75
C LYS A 88 2.19 -3.53 -6.97
N TYR A 89 2.60 -3.03 -8.12
CA TYR A 89 1.88 -3.24 -9.38
C TYR A 89 2.82 -3.70 -10.48
N ASP A 90 2.37 -4.63 -11.31
CA ASP A 90 3.16 -5.15 -12.42
C ASP A 90 2.71 -4.60 -13.78
N GLU A 91 1.47 -4.12 -13.84
CA GLU A 91 0.84 -3.58 -15.04
C GLU A 91 0.61 -2.07 -14.90
N GLU A 92 0.25 -1.42 -16.02
CA GLU A 92 -0.13 0.00 -16.05
C GLU A 92 -1.54 0.24 -15.48
N GLU A 93 -2.26 -0.83 -15.17
CA GLU A 93 -3.56 -0.80 -14.52
C GLU A 93 -3.55 -1.57 -13.20
N TYR A 94 -4.20 -1.02 -12.18
CA TYR A 94 -4.46 -1.70 -10.93
C TYR A 94 -5.92 -1.58 -10.52
N ILE A 95 -6.55 -2.72 -10.22
CA ILE A 95 -7.95 -2.79 -9.79
C ILE A 95 -8.02 -2.97 -8.28
N TYR A 96 -8.49 -1.93 -7.60
CA TYR A 96 -8.75 -1.95 -6.16
C TYR A 96 -10.25 -2.16 -5.90
N ASN A 97 -10.58 -3.25 -5.20
CA ASN A 97 -11.97 -3.57 -4.83
C ASN A 97 -12.18 -3.36 -3.34
N ARG A 98 -13.05 -2.42 -2.98
CA ARG A 98 -13.41 -2.13 -1.59
C ARG A 98 -14.80 -2.66 -1.28
N ASN A 99 -14.91 -3.48 -0.25
CA ASN A 99 -16.19 -3.94 0.28
C ASN A 99 -16.54 -3.15 1.55
N LEU A 100 -17.73 -2.55 1.61
CA LEU A 100 -18.14 -1.74 2.75
C LEU A 100 -18.81 -2.59 3.85
N GLN A 101 -18.24 -2.61 5.05
CA GLN A 101 -18.85 -3.26 6.21
C GLN A 101 -19.97 -2.40 6.84
N PHE A 102 -19.88 -1.09 6.68
CA PHE A 102 -20.80 -0.09 7.21
C PHE A 102 -21.22 0.89 6.11
N ASP A 103 -22.28 1.64 6.35
CA ASP A 103 -22.65 2.76 5.49
C ASP A 103 -21.52 3.79 5.47
N LEU A 104 -21.26 4.37 4.30
CA LEU A 104 -20.23 5.38 4.10
C LEU A 104 -20.88 6.66 3.58
N ASN A 105 -20.92 7.67 4.45
CA ASN A 105 -21.58 8.94 4.13
C ASN A 105 -20.87 9.71 3.02
N ASN A 106 -19.54 9.71 3.04
CA ASN A 106 -18.70 10.44 2.09
C ASN A 106 -17.46 9.61 1.78
N LEU A 107 -17.15 9.49 0.49
CA LEU A 107 -15.92 8.94 -0.04
C LEU A 107 -15.19 10.05 -0.78
N ARG A 108 -13.94 10.31 -0.36
CA ARG A 108 -13.04 11.20 -1.05
C ARG A 108 -11.80 10.44 -1.52
N ILE A 109 -11.52 10.48 -2.81
CA ILE A 109 -10.31 9.92 -3.42
C ILE A 109 -9.49 11.06 -4.00
N ILE A 110 -8.26 11.20 -3.53
CA ILE A 110 -7.31 12.22 -3.95
C ILE A 110 -6.11 11.51 -4.57
N THR A 111 -5.76 11.86 -5.80
CA THR A 111 -4.66 11.23 -6.53
C THR A 111 -3.77 12.25 -7.22
N GLU A 112 -2.51 11.90 -7.48
CA GLU A 112 -1.60 12.75 -8.24
C GLU A 112 -2.20 13.12 -9.61
N GLY A 113 -1.96 14.35 -10.08
CA GLY A 113 -2.62 14.90 -11.26
C GLY A 113 -2.43 14.10 -12.55
N ASN A 114 -1.35 13.32 -12.64
CA ASN A 114 -1.02 12.45 -13.78
C ASN A 114 -1.64 11.04 -13.68
N LEU A 115 -2.27 10.68 -12.57
CA LEU A 115 -2.91 9.38 -12.39
C LEU A 115 -4.37 9.45 -12.81
N ASN A 116 -4.78 8.46 -13.61
CA ASN A 116 -6.15 8.33 -14.06
C ASN A 116 -6.91 7.36 -13.15
N VAL A 117 -8.05 7.80 -12.61
CA VAL A 117 -8.87 6.99 -11.71
C VAL A 117 -10.29 6.85 -12.23
N LYS A 118 -10.76 5.61 -12.32
CA LYS A 118 -12.12 5.28 -12.78
C LYS A 118 -12.89 4.47 -11.77
N LEU A 119 -14.15 4.84 -11.55
CA LEU A 119 -15.12 4.08 -10.77
C LEU A 119 -16.26 3.63 -11.70
N PRO A 120 -16.12 2.50 -12.42
CA PRO A 120 -16.99 2.15 -13.55
C PRO A 120 -18.45 1.93 -13.15
N ASP A 121 -18.70 1.56 -11.89
CA ASP A 121 -20.04 1.26 -11.37
C ASP A 121 -20.79 2.53 -10.93
N PHE A 122 -20.17 3.71 -11.06
CA PHE A 122 -20.70 4.95 -10.52
C PHE A 122 -20.54 6.14 -11.48
N ILE A 123 -21.46 7.10 -11.36
CA ILE A 123 -21.37 8.41 -12.03
C ILE A 123 -20.84 9.42 -11.01
N TYR A 124 -19.81 10.16 -11.38
CA TYR A 124 -19.15 11.13 -10.52
C TYR A 124 -18.53 12.24 -11.36
N ASP A 125 -18.32 13.38 -10.71
CA ASP A 125 -17.52 14.47 -11.27
C ASP A 125 -16.08 14.35 -10.74
N GLN A 126 -15.10 14.60 -11.62
CA GLN A 126 -13.71 14.73 -11.24
C GLN A 126 -13.36 16.22 -11.19
N ASN A 127 -12.93 16.68 -10.02
CA ASN A 127 -12.52 18.05 -9.77
C ASN A 127 -11.02 18.12 -9.48
N ASP A 128 -10.48 19.33 -9.49
CA ASP A 128 -9.12 19.59 -9.03
C ASP A 128 -9.13 20.04 -7.56
N THR A 129 -8.12 19.65 -6.80
CA THR A 129 -7.84 20.17 -5.47
C THR A 129 -6.36 20.50 -5.31
N TYR A 130 -6.03 21.37 -4.35
CA TYR A 130 -4.66 21.80 -4.10
C TYR A 130 -4.27 21.50 -2.67
N VAL A 131 -3.13 20.83 -2.49
CA VAL A 131 -2.51 20.59 -1.19
C VAL A 131 -1.10 21.14 -1.25
N ASN A 132 -0.81 22.17 -0.44
CA ASN A 132 0.47 22.88 -0.45
C ASN A 132 0.89 23.32 -1.87
N GLU A 133 -0.04 23.96 -2.61
CA GLU A 133 0.16 24.44 -3.99
C GLU A 133 0.34 23.34 -5.06
N ILE A 134 0.43 22.07 -4.67
CA ILE A 134 0.47 20.94 -5.59
C ILE A 134 -0.95 20.57 -5.99
N LYS A 135 -1.18 20.45 -7.31
CA LYS A 135 -2.46 20.08 -7.90
C LYS A 135 -2.68 18.56 -7.82
N TYR A 136 -3.84 18.16 -7.34
CA TYR A 136 -4.31 16.77 -7.26
C TYR A 136 -5.68 16.62 -7.92
N ASN A 137 -5.97 15.42 -8.40
CA ASN A 137 -7.29 15.01 -8.84
C ASN A 137 -8.13 14.64 -7.62
N LEU A 138 -9.39 15.08 -7.59
CA LEU A 138 -10.35 14.85 -6.53
C LEU A 138 -11.63 14.22 -7.08
N ILE A 139 -11.96 13.03 -6.58
CA ILE A 139 -13.27 12.41 -6.76
C ILE A 139 -13.96 12.40 -5.40
N GLU A 140 -15.18 12.93 -5.35
CA GLU A 140 -15.99 12.98 -4.14
C GLU A 140 -17.38 12.44 -4.41
N MET A 141 -17.82 11.53 -3.54
CA MET A 141 -19.08 10.83 -3.67
C MET A 141 -19.72 10.63 -2.30
N ASN A 142 -21.04 10.50 -2.26
CA ASN A 142 -21.79 10.43 -1.02
C ASN A 142 -22.74 9.23 -1.00
N ASN A 143 -23.13 8.83 0.22
CA ASN A 143 -24.23 7.91 0.50
C ASN A 143 -24.07 6.49 -0.05
N PHE A 144 -22.96 5.83 0.24
CA PHE A 144 -22.80 4.41 -0.05
C PHE A 144 -23.42 3.55 1.05
N LYS A 145 -24.01 2.42 0.66
CA LYS A 145 -24.65 1.49 1.59
C LYS A 145 -23.73 0.35 1.99
N LYS A 146 -23.93 -0.14 3.21
CA LYS A 146 -23.32 -1.37 3.70
C LYS A 146 -23.51 -2.50 2.69
N GLY A 147 -22.42 -3.22 2.42
CA GLY A 147 -22.38 -4.34 1.48
C GLY A 147 -22.10 -3.93 0.03
N GLU A 148 -22.14 -2.63 -0.30
CA GLU A 148 -21.73 -2.17 -1.63
C GLU A 148 -20.24 -2.44 -1.87
N LYS A 149 -19.94 -2.73 -3.13
CA LYS A 149 -18.58 -2.93 -3.62
C LYS A 149 -18.21 -1.73 -4.46
N ILE A 150 -17.08 -1.13 -4.14
CA ILE A 150 -16.53 0.00 -4.87
C ILE A 150 -15.32 -0.52 -5.63
N LYS A 151 -15.46 -0.61 -6.97
CA LYS A 151 -14.35 -0.91 -7.87
C LYS A 151 -13.67 0.40 -8.25
N ILE A 152 -12.39 0.52 -7.93
CA ILE A 152 -11.55 1.67 -8.26
C ILE A 152 -10.46 1.16 -9.19
N ILE A 153 -10.39 1.70 -10.39
CA ILE A 153 -9.39 1.35 -11.40
C ILE A 153 -8.41 2.51 -11.50
N PHE A 154 -7.15 2.24 -11.16
CA PHE A 154 -6.04 3.15 -11.42
C PHE A 154 -5.43 2.76 -12.76
N SER A 155 -5.41 3.68 -13.72
CA SER A 155 -4.81 3.48 -15.05
C SER A 155 -3.63 4.42 -15.25
N ASP A 156 -2.85 4.18 -16.29
CA ASP A 156 -1.68 4.98 -16.66
C ASP A 156 -0.59 4.96 -15.56
N LEU A 157 -0.47 3.84 -14.83
CA LEU A 157 0.51 3.69 -13.76
C LEU A 157 1.94 3.67 -14.34
N PRO A 158 2.84 4.54 -13.83
CA PRO A 158 4.19 4.66 -14.37
C PRO A 158 5.01 3.41 -14.08
N GLN A 159 5.67 2.88 -15.12
CA GLN A 159 6.49 1.66 -15.01
C GLN A 159 7.97 1.95 -14.80
N ALA A 160 8.60 1.18 -13.91
CA ALA A 160 10.04 1.16 -13.70
C ALA A 160 10.76 0.80 -15.00
N THR A 161 11.73 1.62 -15.39
CA THR A 161 12.56 1.33 -16.56
C THR A 161 13.55 0.21 -16.27
N ILE A 162 14.15 -0.37 -17.32
CA ILE A 162 15.22 -1.39 -17.17
C ILE A 162 16.39 -0.84 -16.32
N PHE A 163 16.68 0.46 -16.44
CA PHE A 163 17.70 1.13 -15.65
C PHE A 163 17.29 1.23 -14.17
N ASP A 164 16.05 1.61 -13.89
CA ASP A 164 15.52 1.67 -12.52
C ASP A 164 15.58 0.28 -11.85
N LYS A 165 15.16 -0.76 -12.57
CA LYS A 165 15.23 -2.15 -12.10
C LYS A 165 16.66 -2.58 -11.77
N SER A 166 17.62 -2.24 -12.63
CA SER A 166 19.04 -2.56 -12.43
C SER A 166 19.64 -1.81 -11.24
N LYS A 167 19.33 -0.52 -11.11
CA LYS A 167 19.77 0.31 -9.97
C LYS A 167 19.21 -0.21 -8.66
N ASN A 168 17.92 -0.54 -8.62
CA ASN A 168 17.26 -1.07 -7.44
C ASN A 168 17.80 -2.45 -7.06
N TYR A 169 18.11 -3.30 -8.03
CA TYR A 169 18.78 -4.58 -7.77
C TYR A 169 20.14 -4.39 -7.11
N ILE A 170 20.98 -3.47 -7.60
CA ILE A 170 22.30 -3.17 -7.02
C ILE A 170 22.19 -2.55 -5.63
N GLN A 171 21.20 -1.67 -5.41
CA GLN A 171 21.00 -1.02 -4.10
C GLN A 171 20.46 -1.99 -3.04
N ASN A 172 19.58 -2.91 -3.43
CA ASN A 172 19.03 -3.94 -2.57
C ASN A 172 19.92 -5.19 -2.49
N PHE A 173 21.00 -5.25 -3.27
CA PHE A 173 21.99 -6.30 -3.15
C PHE A 173 22.65 -6.17 -1.79
N ASP A 174 22.37 -7.16 -0.93
CA ASP A 174 22.89 -7.18 0.42
C ASP A 174 24.41 -6.98 0.37
N ARG A 175 24.88 -5.85 0.92
CA ARG A 175 26.31 -5.48 0.90
C ARG A 175 27.17 -6.62 1.45
N GLY A 176 26.63 -7.44 2.35
CA GLY A 176 27.28 -8.64 2.85
C GLY A 176 27.62 -9.63 1.72
N TRP A 177 26.64 -10.03 0.91
CA TRP A 177 26.83 -10.94 -0.22
C TRP A 177 27.74 -10.36 -1.30
N GLY A 178 27.67 -9.05 -1.55
CA GLY A 178 28.59 -8.40 -2.49
C GLY A 178 30.04 -8.40 -2.04
N MET A 179 30.30 -8.24 -0.75
CA MET A 179 31.66 -8.40 -0.22
C MET A 179 32.16 -9.84 -0.36
N PHE A 180 31.32 -10.86 -0.15
CA PHE A 180 31.70 -12.26 -0.36
C PHE A 180 32.04 -12.56 -1.83
N VAL A 181 31.23 -12.11 -2.78
CA VAL A 181 31.50 -12.31 -4.21
C VAL A 181 32.80 -11.63 -4.63
N LEU A 182 33.03 -10.38 -4.20
CA LEU A 182 34.30 -9.68 -4.46
C LEU A 182 35.50 -10.39 -3.82
N PHE A 183 35.35 -10.88 -2.59
CA PHE A 183 36.38 -11.64 -1.88
C PHE A 183 36.76 -12.93 -2.62
N PHE A 184 35.76 -13.70 -3.10
CA PHE A 184 36.00 -14.90 -3.89
C PHE A 184 36.64 -14.59 -5.25
N ILE A 185 36.22 -13.52 -5.94
CA ILE A 185 36.86 -13.09 -7.19
C ILE A 185 38.35 -12.75 -6.95
N ILE A 186 38.65 -12.00 -5.89
CA ILE A 186 40.03 -11.63 -5.52
C ILE A 186 40.87 -12.86 -5.12
N LEU A 187 40.28 -13.90 -4.54
CA LEU A 187 40.96 -15.15 -4.19
C LEU A 187 41.21 -16.06 -5.40
N ILE A 188 40.26 -16.12 -6.33
CA ILE A 188 40.31 -17.03 -7.48
C ILE A 188 41.22 -16.49 -8.58
N ILE A 189 41.23 -15.17 -8.83
CA ILE A 189 42.09 -14.54 -9.85
C ILE A 189 43.59 -14.91 -9.70
N PRO A 190 44.24 -14.73 -8.54
CA PRO A 190 45.65 -15.09 -8.38
C PRO A 190 45.88 -16.61 -8.49
N PHE A 191 44.91 -17.43 -8.06
CA PHE A 191 45.01 -18.89 -8.19
C PHE A 191 44.98 -19.35 -9.66
N VAL A 192 44.11 -18.74 -10.48
CA VAL A 192 44.03 -18.98 -11.93
C VAL A 192 45.30 -18.49 -12.63
N ILE A 193 45.82 -17.31 -12.28
CA ILE A 193 47.09 -16.78 -12.80
C ILE A 193 48.25 -17.72 -12.47
N LEU A 194 48.28 -18.28 -11.26
CA LEU A 194 49.34 -19.19 -10.80
C LEU A 194 49.27 -20.55 -11.52
N LEU A 195 48.07 -21.07 -11.77
CA LEU A 195 47.83 -22.27 -12.59
C LEU A 195 48.28 -22.07 -14.05
N LEU A 196 47.92 -20.94 -14.67
CA LEU A 196 48.33 -20.60 -16.03
C LEU A 196 49.85 -20.37 -16.14
N GLY A 197 50.47 -19.76 -15.13
CA GLY A 197 51.92 -19.56 -15.06
C GLY A 197 52.73 -20.85 -14.90
N LYS A 198 52.17 -21.87 -14.23
CA LYS A 198 52.80 -23.19 -14.07
C LYS A 198 52.81 -23.99 -15.38
N ASN A 199 51.76 -23.89 -16.20
CA ASN A 199 51.71 -24.57 -17.50
C ASN A 199 52.66 -23.95 -18.55
N LYS A 200 52.97 -22.66 -18.46
CA LYS A 200 53.94 -22.00 -19.36
C LYS A 200 55.41 -22.39 -19.12
N LYS A 201 55.77 -22.91 -17.94
CA LYS A 201 57.15 -23.35 -17.62
C LYS A 201 57.45 -24.81 -18.02
N LYS A 202 56.50 -25.51 -18.63
CA LYS A 202 56.58 -26.93 -18.99
C LYS A 202 56.69 -27.20 -20.50
N ASN A 203 56.74 -26.15 -21.32
CA ASN A 203 57.14 -26.19 -22.73
C ASN A 203 58.48 -25.46 -22.88
#